data_AF-A0A9N7MIZ1-F1
#
_entry.id   AF-A0A9N7MIZ1-F1
#
_cell.length_a   1.000
_cell.length_b   1.000
_cell.length_c   1.000
_cell.angle_alpha   90.00
_cell.angle_beta   90.00
_cell.angle_gamma   90.00
#
_symmetry.space_group_name_H-M   'P 1'
#
loop_
_entity.id
_entity.type
_entity.pdbx_description
1 polymer ?
#
loop_
_entity_poly.entity_id
_entity_poly.type
_entity_poly.pdbx_seq_one_letter_code
_entity_poly.pdbx_strand_id
1 'polypeptide(L)'
;MGFLSGHTRKRLIRTISPRKNTASSTFNDVPRGHFPVYVGENLQRRFVIPICYLNHPLFRELLRLAEEEFGYEHPINGGLTIPCSEDYFLNLTSQLRSWQMTESF
;
A
#
# COMPACT_ATOMS: atom_id res chain seq x y z
N MET A 1 4.06 -67.34 8.04
CA MET A 1 4.60 -66.24 8.86
C MET A 1 5.86 -65.70 8.19
N GLY A 2 5.94 -64.40 7.93
CA GLY A 2 7.15 -63.80 7.33
C GLY A 2 7.01 -62.30 7.13
N PHE A 3 7.05 -61.53 8.22
CA PHE A 3 7.22 -60.08 8.18
C PHE A 3 8.67 -59.75 8.49
N LEU A 4 9.39 -59.14 7.55
CA LEU A 4 10.60 -58.36 7.84
C LEU A 4 10.52 -57.08 7.02
N SER A 5 10.00 -56.03 7.65
CA SER A 5 9.98 -54.66 7.13
C SER A 5 11.37 -54.06 7.29
N GLY A 6 11.98 -53.64 6.18
CA GLY A 6 13.27 -52.95 6.17
C GLY A 6 13.29 -51.89 5.07
N HIS A 7 12.72 -50.73 5.33
CA HIS A 7 12.85 -49.55 4.47
C HIS A 7 13.67 -48.48 5.18
N THR A 8 14.96 -48.39 4.86
CA THR A 8 15.75 -47.18 5.09
C THR A 8 15.95 -46.52 3.73
N ARG A 9 15.53 -45.24 3.59
CA ARG A 9 16.27 -44.24 2.80
C ARG A 9 15.71 -42.81 2.92
N LYS A 10 16.45 -42.00 3.68
CA LYS A 10 16.90 -40.61 3.48
C LYS A 10 15.89 -39.52 3.05
N ARG A 11 15.78 -38.54 3.96
CA ARG A 11 15.20 -37.19 3.86
C ARG A 11 15.52 -36.47 2.55
N LEU A 12 14.49 -35.86 1.96
CA LEU A 12 14.58 -34.54 1.32
C LEU A 12 13.49 -33.67 1.95
N ILE A 13 13.87 -32.90 2.96
CA ILE A 13 13.05 -31.82 3.48
C ILE A 13 12.93 -30.82 2.32
N ARG A 14 11.71 -30.64 1.79
CA ARG A 14 11.41 -29.60 0.80
C ARG A 14 11.80 -28.26 1.41
N THR A 15 12.92 -27.71 0.97
CA THR A 15 13.28 -26.32 1.24
C THR A 15 12.31 -25.44 0.45
N ILE A 16 11.17 -25.11 1.06
CA ILE A 16 10.36 -23.96 0.64
C ILE A 16 11.09 -22.71 1.10
N SER A 17 12.19 -22.38 0.42
CA SER A 17 12.62 -20.99 0.36
C SER A 17 11.67 -20.29 -0.61
N PRO A 18 10.84 -19.33 -0.17
CA PRO A 18 10.15 -18.47 -1.10
C PRO A 18 11.22 -17.67 -1.84
N ARG A 19 11.49 -18.07 -3.08
CA ARG A 19 12.21 -17.27 -4.06
C ARG A 19 11.36 -16.01 -4.26
N LYS A 20 11.73 -14.92 -3.58
CA LYS A 20 11.12 -13.61 -3.77
C LYS A 20 11.45 -13.20 -5.21
N ASN A 21 10.50 -13.40 -6.11
CA ASN A 21 10.63 -13.06 -7.51
C ASN A 21 10.63 -11.53 -7.61
N THR A 22 11.81 -10.95 -7.83
CA THR A 22 11.95 -9.52 -8.12
C THR A 22 11.48 -9.27 -9.55
N ALA A 23 10.38 -8.51 -9.68
CA ALA A 23 9.95 -7.67 -10.81
C ALA A 23 8.46 -7.82 -11.16
N SER A 24 7.59 -7.19 -10.36
CA SER A 24 6.36 -6.58 -10.89
C SER A 24 5.99 -5.39 -10.00
N SER A 25 6.70 -4.29 -10.18
CA SER A 25 6.37 -2.99 -9.61
C SER A 25 5.01 -2.57 -10.15
N THR A 26 3.99 -2.41 -9.28
CA THR A 26 3.16 -1.19 -9.14
C THR A 26 1.88 -1.38 -8.32
N PHE A 27 1.30 -2.58 -8.18
CA PHE A 27 0.00 -2.74 -7.45
C PHE A 27 -0.10 -3.89 -6.45
N ASN A 28 0.68 -4.95 -6.62
CA ASN A 28 0.49 -6.18 -5.84
C ASN A 28 0.89 -6.05 -4.35
N ASP A 29 1.60 -4.99 -3.97
CA ASP A 29 2.03 -4.71 -2.59
C ASP A 29 1.01 -3.91 -1.76
N VAL A 30 -0.09 -3.44 -2.36
CA VAL A 30 -1.11 -2.66 -1.64
C VAL A 30 -2.20 -3.61 -1.14
N PRO A 31 -2.44 -3.69 0.18
CA PRO A 31 -3.53 -4.49 0.72
C PRO A 31 -4.88 -4.02 0.16
N ARG A 32 -5.84 -4.95 0.03
CA ARG A 32 -7.20 -4.60 -0.38
C ARG A 32 -7.77 -3.52 0.56
N GLY A 33 -8.48 -2.55 -0.01
CA GLY A 33 -9.04 -1.43 0.74
C GLY A 33 -8.02 -0.35 1.10
N HIS A 34 -6.81 -0.39 0.52
CA HIS A 34 -5.81 0.66 0.65
C HIS A 34 -5.41 1.20 -0.72
N PHE A 35 -4.78 2.38 -0.71
CA PHE A 35 -4.42 3.11 -1.90
C PHE A 35 -3.02 3.76 -1.75
N PRO A 36 -2.13 3.64 -2.75
CA PRO A 36 -0.81 4.25 -2.69
C PRO A 36 -0.84 5.74 -3.06
N VAL A 37 -0.23 6.57 -2.22
CA VAL A 37 -0.10 8.02 -2.40
C VAL A 37 1.38 8.41 -2.37
N TYR A 38 1.81 9.19 -3.33
CA TYR A 38 3.18 9.69 -3.46
C TYR A 38 3.20 11.17 -3.09
N VAL A 39 4.07 11.55 -2.16
CA VAL A 39 4.09 12.89 -1.55
C VAL A 39 5.49 13.52 -1.64
N GLY A 40 5.52 14.84 -1.86
CA GLY A 40 6.73 15.68 -1.85
C GLY A 40 7.26 16.05 -3.25
N GLU A 41 8.18 17.01 -3.32
CA GLU A 41 8.68 17.60 -4.58
C GLU A 41 9.31 16.59 -5.56
N ASN A 42 9.89 15.49 -5.07
CA ASN A 42 10.47 14.43 -5.90
C ASN A 42 9.68 13.12 -5.85
N LEU A 43 8.49 13.10 -5.24
CA LEU A 43 7.61 11.92 -5.13
C LEU A 43 8.29 10.68 -4.53
N GLN A 44 9.36 10.89 -3.74
CA GLN A 44 10.18 9.80 -3.19
C GLN A 44 9.51 9.07 -2.03
N ARG A 45 8.46 9.66 -1.42
CA ARG A 45 7.77 9.05 -0.29
C ARG A 45 6.42 8.50 -0.72
N ARG A 46 6.29 7.18 -0.56
CA ARG A 46 5.05 6.43 -0.80
C ARG A 46 4.38 6.14 0.53
N PHE A 47 3.15 6.61 0.66
CA PHE A 47 2.24 6.27 1.74
C PHE A 47 1.17 5.32 1.23
N VAL A 48 0.65 4.48 2.13
CA VAL A 48 -0.48 3.59 1.85
C VAL A 48 -1.58 3.99 2.82
N ILE A 49 -2.66 4.56 2.29
CA ILE A 49 -3.79 5.02 3.08
C ILE A 49 -5.02 4.15 2.83
N PRO A 50 -5.94 4.03 3.80
CA PRO A 50 -7.24 3.39 3.56
C PRO A 50 -8.03 4.12 2.47
N ILE A 51 -8.77 3.38 1.63
CA ILE A 51 -9.60 3.97 0.57
C ILE A 51 -10.71 4.87 1.14
N CYS A 52 -11.14 4.66 2.39
CA CYS A 52 -12.16 5.49 3.03
C CYS A 52 -11.71 6.94 3.22
N TYR A 53 -10.40 7.20 3.29
CA TYR A 53 -9.88 8.57 3.36
C TYR A 53 -10.18 9.36 2.08
N LEU A 54 -10.22 8.69 0.93
CA LEU A 54 -10.53 9.33 -0.36
C LEU A 54 -11.95 9.92 -0.40
N ASN A 55 -12.87 9.38 0.41
CA ASN A 55 -14.25 9.88 0.48
C ASN A 55 -14.41 11.04 1.47
N HIS A 56 -13.40 11.31 2.31
CA HIS A 56 -13.48 12.36 3.30
C HIS A 56 -13.41 13.75 2.65
N PRO A 57 -14.27 14.72 3.04
CA PRO A 57 -14.31 16.05 2.42
C PRO A 57 -12.95 16.76 2.45
N LEU A 58 -12.18 16.66 3.55
CA LEU A 58 -10.84 17.25 3.63
C LEU A 58 -9.86 16.63 2.62
N PHE A 59 -9.92 15.32 2.39
CA PHE A 59 -9.03 14.67 1.43
C PHE A 59 -9.45 15.01 0.00
N ARG A 60 -10.75 15.10 -0.26
CA ARG A 60 -11.28 15.54 -1.56
C ARG A 60 -10.85 16.96 -1.90
N GLU A 61 -10.87 17.87 -0.92
CA GLU A 61 -10.39 19.23 -1.13
C GLU A 61 -8.88 19.26 -1.37
N LEU A 62 -8.09 18.46 -0.65
CA LEU A 62 -6.67 18.31 -0.92
C LEU A 62 -6.39 17.82 -2.34
N LEU A 63 -7.15 16.83 -2.81
CA LEU A 63 -7.04 16.33 -4.19
C LEU A 63 -7.42 17.40 -5.21
N ARG A 64 -8.47 18.18 -4.95
CA ARG A 64 -8.89 19.30 -5.81
C ARG A 64 -7.81 20.36 -5.92
N LEU A 65 -7.21 20.76 -4.79
CA LEU A 65 -6.13 21.74 -4.77
C LEU A 65 -4.88 21.23 -5.49
N ALA A 66 -4.52 19.96 -5.25
CA ALA A 66 -3.41 19.31 -5.95
C ALA A 66 -3.62 19.27 -7.47
N GLU A 67 -4.84 18.98 -7.91
CA GLU A 67 -5.25 18.95 -9.31
C GLU A 67 -5.26 20.36 -9.94
N GLU A 68 -5.76 21.39 -9.24
CA GLU A 68 -5.76 22.75 -9.75
C GLU A 68 -4.33 23.32 -9.92
N GLU A 69 -3.42 22.97 -9.03
CA GLU A 69 -2.06 23.52 -9.03
C GLU A 69 -1.10 22.75 -9.95
N PHE A 70 -1.26 21.42 -10.08
CA PHE A 70 -0.33 20.56 -10.83
C PHE A 70 -0.97 19.77 -11.97
N GLY A 71 -2.28 19.88 -12.17
CA GLY A 71 -3.02 19.13 -13.18
C GLY A 71 -3.15 17.64 -12.86
N TYR A 72 -3.70 16.90 -13.82
CA TYR A 72 -3.87 15.44 -13.74
C TYR A 72 -2.63 14.64 -14.18
N GLU A 73 -1.49 15.28 -14.38
CA GLU A 73 -0.27 14.60 -14.79
C GLU A 73 0.27 13.79 -13.62
N HIS A 74 -0.19 12.53 -13.55
CA HIS A 74 0.30 11.55 -12.60
C HIS A 74 1.42 10.74 -13.28
N PRO A 75 2.70 11.00 -12.96
CA PRO A 75 3.83 10.29 -13.56
C PRO A 75 3.85 8.79 -13.22
N ILE A 76 3.01 8.34 -12.27
CA ILE A 76 2.97 6.97 -11.79
C ILE A 76 1.61 6.37 -12.13
N ASN A 77 1.58 5.41 -13.05
CA ASN A 77 0.39 4.62 -13.33
C ASN A 77 -0.05 3.89 -12.06
N GLY A 78 -1.15 4.36 -11.46
CA GLY A 78 -1.85 3.65 -10.40
C GLY A 78 -1.68 4.13 -8.97
N GLY A 79 -1.06 5.30 -8.78
CA GLY A 79 -1.04 5.98 -7.49
C GLY A 79 -1.50 7.42 -7.62
N LEU A 80 -1.84 8.00 -6.48
CA LEU A 80 -2.16 9.42 -6.38
C LEU A 80 -0.89 10.16 -6.08
N THR A 81 -0.64 11.21 -6.83
CA THR A 81 0.50 12.09 -6.64
C THR A 81 -0.02 13.36 -5.98
N ILE A 82 0.40 13.62 -4.74
CA ILE A 82 0.00 14.82 -4.01
C ILE A 82 1.25 15.69 -3.77
N PRO A 83 1.39 16.80 -4.49
CA PRO A 83 2.47 17.76 -4.34
C PRO A 83 2.22 18.62 -3.09
N CYS A 84 2.34 18.01 -1.92
CA CYS A 84 2.30 18.69 -0.64
C CYS A 84 3.52 18.29 0.18
N SER A 85 3.82 19.10 1.20
CA SER A 85 4.84 18.72 2.18
C SER A 85 4.42 17.45 2.90
N GLU A 86 5.40 16.58 3.18
CA GLU A 86 5.15 15.35 3.93
C GLU A 86 4.46 15.64 5.28
N ASP A 87 4.93 16.66 6.00
CA ASP A 87 4.42 17.01 7.33
C ASP A 87 2.92 17.34 7.28
N TYR A 88 2.51 18.08 6.25
CA TYR A 88 1.10 18.39 5.99
C TYR A 88 0.29 17.12 5.72
N PHE A 89 0.79 16.22 4.87
CA PHE A 89 0.12 14.97 4.57
C PHE A 89 -0.02 14.07 5.81
N LEU A 90 1.03 13.95 6.62
CA LEU A 90 1.01 13.19 7.87
C LEU A 90 0.01 13.78 8.87
N ASN A 91 -0.01 15.10 9.03
CA ASN A 91 -0.97 15.78 9.88
C ASN A 91 -2.42 15.54 9.41
N LEU A 92 -2.67 15.62 8.10
CA LEU A 92 -3.98 15.34 7.53
C LEU A 92 -4.40 13.88 7.75
N THR A 93 -3.52 12.91 7.48
CA THR A 93 -3.82 11.49 7.74
C THR A 93 -4.05 11.18 9.22
N SER A 94 -3.39 11.91 10.13
CA SER A 94 -3.61 11.81 11.57
C SER A 94 -5.01 12.29 11.97
N GLN A 95 -5.48 13.40 11.39
CA GLN A 95 -6.84 13.90 11.58
C GLN A 95 -7.90 12.96 10.98
N LEU A 96 -7.63 12.38 9.81
CA LEU A 96 -8.54 11.40 9.20
C LEU A 96 -8.64 10.10 10.02
N ARG A 97 -7.55 9.73 10.70
CA ARG A 97 -7.53 8.57 11.59
C ARG A 97 -8.45 8.74 12.80
N SER A 98 -8.54 9.95 13.37
CA SER A 98 -9.48 10.20 14.47
C SER A 98 -10.92 10.18 13.98
N TRP A 99 -11.18 10.59 12.73
CA TRP A 99 -12.50 10.52 12.10
C TRP A 99 -12.98 9.09 11.83
N GLN A 100 -12.07 8.17 11.47
CA GLN A 100 -12.41 6.74 11.33
C GLN A 100 -12.95 6.11 12.63
N MET A 101 -12.64 6.67 13.79
CA MET A 101 -13.15 6.17 15.08
C MET A 101 -14.61 6.59 15.35
N THR A 102 -15.15 7.58 14.63
CA THR A 102 -16.49 8.12 14.91
C THR A 102 -17.60 7.57 14.02
N GLU A 103 -17.28 6.90 12.90
CA GLU A 103 -18.25 6.25 12.01
C GLU A 103 -18.45 4.75 12.29
N SER A 104 -17.99 4.25 13.44
CA SER A 104 -18.31 2.89 13.91
C SER A 104 -19.58 2.91 14.76
N PHE A 105 -20.75 2.88 14.14
CA PHE A 105 -22.03 2.52 14.76
C PHE A 105 -22.88 1.70 13.79
#